data_AF-A0A9C7VII7-F1
#
_entry.id   AF-A0A9C7VII7-F1
#
_cell.length_a   1.000
_cell.length_b   1.000
_cell.length_c   1.000
_cell.angle_alpha   90.00
_cell.angle_beta   90.00
_cell.angle_gamma   90.00
#
_symmetry.space_group_name_H-M   'P 1'
#
loop_
_entity.id
_entity.type
_entity.pdbx_description
1 polymer ?
#
loop_
_entity_poly.entity_id
_entity_poly.type
_entity_poly.pdbx_seq_one_letter_code
_entity_poly.pdbx_strand_id
1 'polypeptide(L)'
;MPSYEAEYAAFAELDVQVLGISVDHIPVLKAWAESLGGISYPLISDFWPHGEIAKEYGAFREHEGRSERAIFIIDKEGIVQYVDIHDVDEQPDNEVLFQEIRRIQPDHKPITIPEEKKSEDELDLEGVVLFCNKWCP
;
A
#
# COMPACT_ATOMS: atom_id res chain seq x y z
N MET A 1 -5.07 -8.83 -1.84
CA MET A 1 -3.65 -8.40 -1.92
C MET A 1 -2.89 -9.13 -3.03
N PRO A 2 -2.80 -10.48 -3.07
CA PRO A 2 -2.29 -11.17 -4.26
C PRO A 2 -3.05 -10.84 -5.56
N SER A 3 -4.36 -10.58 -5.45
CA SER A 3 -5.19 -10.09 -6.55
C SER A 3 -4.71 -8.75 -7.11
N TYR A 4 -4.38 -7.80 -6.24
CA TYR A 4 -3.87 -6.48 -6.65
C TYR A 4 -2.48 -6.58 -7.24
N GLU A 5 -1.64 -7.50 -6.76
CA GLU A 5 -0.34 -7.77 -7.34
C GLU A 5 -0.48 -8.34 -8.77
N ALA A 6 -1.38 -9.31 -8.96
CA ALA A 6 -1.63 -9.92 -10.25
C ALA A 6 -2.11 -8.92 -11.31
N GLU A 7 -2.82 -7.87 -10.90
CA GLU A 7 -3.37 -6.83 -11.78
C GLU A 7 -2.65 -5.49 -11.63
N TYR A 8 -1.48 -5.46 -10.98
CA TYR A 8 -0.77 -4.22 -10.67
C TYR A 8 -0.46 -3.39 -11.94
N ALA A 9 -0.09 -4.08 -13.02
CA ALA A 9 0.14 -3.43 -14.32
C ALA A 9 -1.14 -2.76 -14.88
N ALA A 10 -2.31 -3.37 -14.69
CA ALA A 10 -3.57 -2.81 -15.15
C ALA A 10 -3.97 -1.55 -14.37
N PHE A 11 -3.71 -1.50 -13.06
CA PHE A 11 -3.85 -0.28 -12.28
C PHE A 11 -2.89 0.81 -12.77
N ALA A 12 -1.64 0.46 -13.05
CA ALA A 12 -0.64 1.41 -13.51
C ALA A 12 -0.94 1.97 -14.92
N GLU A 13 -1.49 1.14 -15.82
CA GLU A 13 -2.00 1.61 -17.13
C GLU A 13 -3.09 2.68 -16.99
N LEU A 14 -3.87 2.61 -15.90
CA LEU A 14 -4.89 3.58 -15.51
C LEU A 14 -4.34 4.76 -14.69
N ASP A 15 -3.02 4.90 -14.55
CA ASP A 15 -2.35 5.90 -13.71
C ASP A 15 -2.86 5.88 -12.26
N VAL A 16 -3.08 4.66 -11.75
CA VAL A 16 -3.44 4.39 -10.36
C VAL A 16 -2.27 3.72 -9.66
N GLN A 17 -1.82 4.34 -8.57
CA GLN A 17 -0.87 3.74 -7.63
C GLN A 17 -1.63 2.92 -6.58
N VAL A 18 -1.38 1.62 -6.54
CA VAL A 18 -1.87 0.75 -5.46
C VAL A 18 -0.99 0.95 -4.23
N LEU A 19 -1.60 1.08 -3.05
CA LEU A 19 -0.92 1.14 -1.77
C LEU A 19 -1.60 0.14 -0.81
N GLY A 20 -0.82 -0.77 -0.23
CA GLY A 20 -1.29 -1.59 0.88
C GLY A 20 -1.02 -0.88 2.20
N ILE A 21 -1.97 -0.91 3.14
CA ILE A 21 -1.77 -0.35 4.48
C ILE A 21 -2.20 -1.36 5.54
N SER A 22 -1.42 -1.46 6.62
CA SER A 22 -1.80 -2.20 7.82
C SER A 22 -1.18 -1.53 9.05
N VAL A 23 -1.75 -1.80 10.22
CA VAL A 23 -1.23 -1.37 11.52
C VAL A 23 0.01 -2.16 11.96
N ASP A 24 0.50 -3.10 11.15
CA ASP A 24 1.69 -3.90 11.43
C ASP A 24 2.99 -3.09 11.25
N HIS A 25 4.02 -3.45 12.01
CA HIS A 25 5.35 -2.84 11.89
C HIS A 25 6.05 -3.26 10.58
N ILE A 26 6.94 -2.42 10.05
CA ILE A 26 7.60 -2.62 8.73
C ILE A 26 8.23 -4.02 8.53
N PRO A 27 8.96 -4.63 9.48
CA PRO A 27 9.53 -5.97 9.31
C PRO A 27 8.46 -7.06 9.16
N VAL A 28 7.30 -6.88 9.79
CA VAL A 28 6.16 -7.81 9.66
C VAL A 28 5.58 -7.71 8.25
N LEU A 29 5.37 -6.48 7.75
CA LEU A 29 4.92 -6.26 6.37
C LEU A 29 5.87 -6.88 5.36
N LYS A 30 7.19 -6.71 5.57
CA LYS A 30 8.23 -7.27 4.70
C LYS A 30 8.19 -8.80 4.72
N ALA A 31 8.21 -9.42 5.89
CA ALA A 31 8.16 -10.87 6.03
C ALA A 31 6.88 -11.46 5.41
N TRP A 32 5.75 -10.75 5.58
CA TRP A 32 4.48 -11.15 5.00
C TRP A 32 4.47 -11.05 3.48
N ALA A 33 4.98 -9.95 2.90
CA ALA A 33 5.14 -9.81 1.45
C ALA A 33 6.03 -10.90 0.84
N GLU A 34 7.15 -11.21 1.50
CA GLU A 34 8.05 -12.30 1.09
C GLU A 34 7.35 -13.66 1.14
N SER A 35 6.52 -13.91 2.17
CA SER A 35 5.75 -15.15 2.30
C SER A 35 4.73 -15.37 1.18
N LEU A 36 4.29 -14.30 0.51
CA LEU A 36 3.38 -14.34 -0.63
C LEU A 36 4.09 -14.50 -1.99
N GLY A 37 5.42 -14.60 -2.00
CA GLY A 37 6.22 -14.63 -3.22
C GLY A 37 6.66 -13.25 -3.73
N GLY A 38 6.44 -12.20 -2.93
CA GLY A 38 6.73 -10.81 -3.27
C GLY A 38 5.48 -9.98 -3.53
N ILE A 39 5.53 -8.71 -3.16
CA ILE A 39 4.54 -7.68 -3.50
C ILE A 39 5.32 -6.49 -4.07
N SER A 40 4.95 -6.04 -5.26
CA SER A 40 5.65 -4.98 -6.00
C SER A 40 5.16 -3.59 -5.62
N TYR A 41 3.89 -3.47 -5.21
CA TYR A 41 3.35 -2.20 -4.76
C TYR A 41 3.74 -1.88 -3.29
N PRO A 42 3.83 -0.60 -2.91
CA PRO A 42 4.25 -0.21 -1.56
C PRO A 42 3.31 -0.71 -0.46
N LEU A 43 3.90 -1.18 0.65
CA LEU A 43 3.20 -1.50 1.89
C LEU A 43 3.54 -0.48 2.98
N ILE A 44 2.51 0.21 3.47
CA ILE A 44 2.59 1.28 4.46
C ILE A 44 2.29 0.71 5.85
N SER A 45 3.12 1.10 6.81
CA SER A 45 2.96 0.75 8.22
C SER A 45 2.27 1.90 8.97
N ASP A 46 1.03 1.68 9.38
CA ASP A 46 0.23 2.57 10.24
C ASP A 46 0.39 2.16 11.73
N PHE A 47 1.61 1.79 12.11
CA PHE A 47 1.90 1.19 13.42
C PHE A 47 2.01 2.21 14.55
N TRP A 48 2.57 3.40 14.30
CA TRP A 48 2.73 4.42 15.33
C TRP A 48 2.70 5.86 14.79
N PRO A 49 1.84 6.75 15.33
CA PRO A 49 0.82 6.50 16.35
C PRO A 49 -0.19 5.43 15.92
N HIS A 50 -0.56 4.53 16.84
CA HIS A 50 -1.22 3.27 16.49
C HIS A 50 -2.54 3.49 15.72
N GLY A 51 -2.56 3.09 14.46
CA GLY A 51 -3.71 3.20 13.57
C GLY A 51 -4.14 4.64 13.28
N GLU A 52 -3.23 5.62 13.28
CA GLU A 52 -3.58 7.04 13.08
C GLU A 52 -4.28 7.26 11.74
N ILE A 53 -3.75 6.69 10.65
CA ILE A 53 -4.36 6.81 9.32
C ILE A 53 -5.70 6.07 9.31
N ALA A 54 -5.75 4.84 9.83
CA ALA A 54 -6.98 4.08 9.92
C ALA A 54 -8.07 4.83 10.71
N LYS A 55 -7.70 5.55 11.78
CA LYS A 55 -8.63 6.36 12.58
C LYS A 55 -9.13 7.58 11.81
N GLU A 56 -8.25 8.31 11.14
CA GLU A 56 -8.63 9.46 10.31
C GLU A 56 -9.60 9.08 9.20
N TYR A 57 -9.43 7.88 8.63
CA TYR A 57 -10.29 7.34 7.58
C TYR A 57 -11.52 6.60 8.12
N GLY A 58 -11.73 6.58 9.44
CA GLY A 58 -12.87 5.90 10.08
C GLY A 58 -12.87 4.37 9.91
N ALA A 59 -11.71 3.79 9.60
CA ALA A 59 -11.50 2.38 9.32
C ALA A 59 -10.72 1.68 10.45
N PHE A 60 -10.67 2.24 11.66
CA PHE A 60 -9.97 1.61 12.80
C PHE A 60 -10.94 0.95 13.78
N ARG A 61 -10.69 -0.31 14.12
CA ARG A 61 -11.43 -1.08 15.12
C ARG A 61 -10.81 -0.92 16.49
N GLU A 62 -11.33 0.03 17.28
CA GLU A 62 -10.82 0.36 18.62
C GLU A 62 -10.71 -0.86 19.55
N HIS A 63 -11.68 -1.76 19.53
CA HIS A 63 -11.69 -2.95 20.39
C HIS A 63 -10.69 -4.04 19.98
N GLU A 64 -10.30 -4.06 18.70
CA GLU A 64 -9.43 -5.10 18.14
C GLU A 64 -8.01 -4.59 17.89
N GLY A 65 -7.80 -3.27 17.91
CA GLY A 65 -6.50 -2.66 17.67
C GLY A 65 -6.00 -2.82 16.24
N ARG A 66 -6.89 -2.96 15.26
CA ARG A 66 -6.55 -3.16 13.83
C ARG A 66 -7.48 -2.36 12.92
N SER A 67 -7.12 -2.24 11.65
CA SER A 67 -8.01 -1.65 10.65
C SER A 67 -9.13 -2.61 10.22
N GLU A 68 -10.20 -2.04 9.71
CA GLU A 68 -11.17 -2.69 8.83
C GLU A 68 -10.50 -3.19 7.56
N ARG A 69 -11.15 -4.13 6.85
CA ARG A 69 -10.84 -4.33 5.44
C ARG A 69 -11.55 -3.25 4.63
N ALA A 70 -10.79 -2.23 4.26
CA ALA A 70 -11.30 -1.07 3.57
C ALA A 70 -10.52 -0.80 2.28
N ILE A 71 -11.23 -0.30 1.27
CA ILE A 71 -10.67 0.19 0.01
C ILE A 71 -11.11 1.64 -0.16
N PHE A 72 -10.15 2.49 -0.46
CA PHE A 72 -10.37 3.90 -0.76
C PHE A 72 -9.83 4.20 -2.15
N ILE A 73 -10.61 4.87 -3.00
CA ILE A 73 -10.09 5.47 -4.23
C ILE A 73 -10.01 6.97 -4.00
N ILE A 74 -8.79 7.50 -4.07
CA ILE A 74 -8.48 8.91 -3.87
C ILE A 74 -8.07 9.47 -5.23
N ASP A 75 -8.69 10.57 -5.65
CA ASP A 75 -8.31 11.23 -6.89
C ASP A 75 -7.03 12.08 -6.74
N LYS A 76 -6.60 12.69 -7.85
CA LYS A 76 -5.38 13.51 -7.89
C LYS A 76 -5.48 14.82 -7.10
N GLU A 77 -6.69 15.23 -6.72
CA GLU A 77 -6.92 16.39 -5.86
C GLU A 77 -6.92 16.01 -4.37
N GLY A 78 -6.74 14.72 -4.06
CA GLY A 78 -6.71 14.19 -2.70
C GLY A 78 -8.11 13.94 -2.13
N ILE A 79 -9.15 13.88 -2.98
CA ILE A 79 -10.53 13.68 -2.55
C ILE A 79 -10.87 12.19 -2.63
N VAL A 80 -11.47 11.65 -1.56
CA VAL A 80 -12.00 10.29 -1.53
C VAL A 80 -13.25 10.23 -2.41
N GLN A 81 -13.17 9.47 -3.50
CA GLN A 81 -14.26 9.31 -4.48
C GLN A 81 -15.03 8.00 -4.31
N TYR A 82 -14.44 7.03 -3.61
CA TYR A 82 -15.03 5.73 -3.34
C TYR A 82 -14.52 5.20 -2.01
N VAL A 83 -15.42 4.57 -1.26
CA VAL A 83 -15.14 3.87 -0.01
C VAL A 83 -15.89 2.55 -0.06
N ASP A 84 -15.18 1.47 0.22
CA ASP A 84 -15.76 0.16 0.45
C ASP A 84 -15.16 -0.45 1.72
N ILE A 85 -16.02 -0.77 2.67
CA ILE A 85 -15.66 -1.44 3.93
C ILE A 85 -16.43 -2.76 3.95
N HIS A 86 -15.69 -3.85 3.85
CA HIS A 86 -16.26 -5.20 3.74
C HIS A 86 -15.82 -6.11 4.89
N ASP A 87 -16.54 -7.22 5.06
CA ASP A 87 -16.19 -8.23 6.05
C ASP A 87 -14.83 -8.88 5.71
N VAL A 88 -14.13 -9.39 6.71
CA VAL A 88 -12.81 -9.99 6.58
C VAL A 88 -12.80 -11.19 5.60
N ASP A 89 -13.95 -11.82 5.40
CA ASP A 89 -14.13 -13.01 4.57
C ASP A 89 -14.56 -12.71 3.13
N GLU A 90 -14.93 -11.47 2.82
CA GLU A 90 -15.40 -11.07 1.49
C GLU A 90 -14.35 -10.18 0.83
N GLN A 91 -13.81 -10.58 -0.32
CA GLN A 91 -13.00 -9.70 -1.14
C GLN A 91 -13.80 -9.33 -2.39
N PRO A 92 -14.08 -8.05 -2.64
CA PRO A 92 -14.78 -7.63 -3.85
C PRO A 92 -13.93 -7.92 -5.10
N ASP A 93 -14.62 -8.16 -6.21
CA ASP A 93 -13.98 -8.31 -7.52
C ASP A 93 -13.31 -6.98 -7.91
N ASN A 94 -12.05 -7.06 -8.34
CA ASN A 94 -11.28 -5.89 -8.76
C ASN A 94 -11.92 -5.18 -9.97
N GLU A 95 -12.78 -5.84 -10.76
CA GLU A 95 -13.53 -5.19 -11.83
C GLU A 95 -14.44 -4.07 -11.30
N VAL A 96 -14.96 -4.18 -10.07
CA VAL A 96 -15.70 -3.09 -9.42
C VAL A 96 -14.81 -1.87 -9.26
N LEU A 97 -13.56 -2.06 -8.83
CA LEU A 97 -12.59 -0.98 -8.66
C LEU A 97 -12.23 -0.37 -10.02
N PHE A 98 -12.01 -1.18 -11.05
CA PHE A 98 -11.73 -0.68 -12.39
C PHE A 98 -12.90 0.13 -12.97
N GLN A 99 -14.15 -0.25 -12.70
CA GLN A 99 -15.32 0.53 -13.10
C GLN A 99 -15.37 1.88 -12.40
N GLU A 100 -15.11 1.93 -11.10
CA GLU A 100 -15.06 3.18 -10.34
C GLU A 100 -13.92 4.09 -10.80
N ILE A 101 -12.72 3.54 -11.04
CA ILE A 101 -11.58 4.30 -11.58
C ILE A 101 -11.93 4.92 -12.93
N ARG A 102 -12.52 4.15 -13.85
CA ARG A 102 -12.97 4.65 -15.18
C ARG A 102 -14.05 5.73 -15.05
N ARG A 103 -14.93 5.64 -14.04
CA ARG A 103 -15.95 6.66 -13.75
C ARG A 103 -15.31 7.97 -13.25
N ILE A 104 -14.28 7.88 -12.40
CA ILE A 104 -13.58 9.04 -11.83
C ILE A 104 -12.69 9.71 -12.88
N GLN A 105 -12.07 8.93 -13.78
CA GLN A 105 -11.13 9.43 -14.79
C GLN A 105 -11.48 8.96 -16.22
N PRO A 106 -12.57 9.46 -16.83
CA PRO A 106 -13.02 9.00 -18.14
C PRO A 106 -12.08 9.35 -19.31
N ASP A 107 -11.29 10.42 -19.17
CA ASP A 107 -10.38 10.93 -20.21
C ASP A 107 -8.92 10.45 -20.04
N HIS A 108 -8.70 9.40 -19.25
CA HIS A 108 -7.36 8.91 -18.94
C HIS A 108 -6.60 8.46 -20.20
N LYS A 109 -5.34 8.91 -20.32
CA LYS A 109 -4.42 8.51 -21.39
C LYS A 109 -3.34 7.61 -20.81
N PRO A 110 -3.07 6.43 -21.41
CA PRO A 110 -2.09 5.50 -20.87
C PRO A 110 -0.72 6.18 -20.68
N ILE A 111 -0.19 6.10 -19.47
CA ILE A 111 1.13 6.64 -19.14
C ILE A 111 2.17 5.54 -19.34
N THR A 112 3.32 5.92 -19.88
CA THR A 112 4.50 5.04 -19.95
C THR A 112 5.31 5.23 -18.69
N ILE A 113 5.46 4.16 -17.91
CA ILE A 113 6.25 4.16 -16.67
C ILE A 113 7.73 4.17 -17.05
N PRO A 114 8.53 5.20 -16.68
CA PRO A 114 9.98 5.14 -16.81
C PRO A 114 10.54 4.23 -15.71
N GLU A 115 11.47 3.34 -16.07
CA GLU A 115 12.13 2.45 -15.11
C GLU A 115 12.83 3.24 -13.99
N GLU A 116 12.52 2.90 -12.73
CA GLU A 116 13.19 3.47 -11.56
C GLU A 116 14.67 3.07 -11.52
N LYS A 117 15.54 4.09 -11.45
CA LYS A 117 16.96 3.89 -11.15
C LYS A 117 17.13 3.72 -9.65
N LYS A 118 17.49 2.52 -9.20
CA LYS A 118 18.04 2.32 -7.85
C LYS A 118 19.34 3.11 -7.73
N SER A 119 19.37 4.14 -6.88
CA SER A 119 20.61 4.76 -6.45
C SER A 119 21.22 3.89 -5.35
N GLU A 120 22.28 3.18 -5.70
CA GLU A 120 23.18 2.54 -4.74
C GLU A 120 24.04 3.64 -4.10
N ASP A 121 23.64 4.12 -2.93
CA ASP A 121 24.51 4.94 -2.09
C ASP A 121 25.54 4.04 -1.42
N GLU A 122 26.68 3.88 -2.10
CA GLU A 122 27.87 3.21 -1.59
C GLU A 122 28.49 4.07 -0.49
N LEU A 123 28.33 3.66 0.77
CA LEU A 123 28.99 4.29 1.90
C LEU A 123 30.42 3.77 2.00
N ASP A 124 31.38 4.67 1.81
CA ASP A 124 32.80 4.43 1.93
C ASP A 124 33.18 4.26 3.43
N LEU A 125 33.60 3.07 3.84
CA LEU A 125 33.85 2.72 5.25
C LEU A 125 35.32 2.32 5.46
N GLU A 126 36.23 3.29 5.33
CA GLU A 126 37.58 3.14 5.88
C GLU A 126 37.58 3.44 7.40
N GLY A 127 37.23 2.44 8.20
CA GLY A 127 37.31 2.49 9.67
C GLY A 127 36.57 1.34 10.38
N VAL A 128 36.68 1.28 11.71
CA VAL A 128 35.83 0.40 12.52
C VAL A 128 34.46 1.07 12.69
N VAL A 129 33.42 0.49 12.09
CA VAL A 129 32.05 1.02 12.15
C VAL A 129 31.17 0.05 12.91
N LEU A 130 30.71 0.48 14.10
CA LEU A 130 29.66 -0.21 14.86
C LEU A 130 28.32 0.43 14.49
N PHE A 131 27.59 -0.19 13.56
CA PHE A 131 26.22 0.23 13.25
C PHE A 131 25.23 -0.63 14.04
N CYS A 132 24.48 0.00 14.94
CA CYS A 132 23.39 -0.61 15.70
C CYS A 132 22.12 0.22 15.44
N ASN A 133 21.16 -0.34 14.69
CA ASN A 133 19.81 0.20 14.71
C ASN A 133 19.10 -0.29 15.99
N LYS A 134 18.07 0.44 16.45
CA LYS A 134 17.53 0.39 17.83
C LYS A 134 16.94 -0.97 18.30
N TRP A 135 17.08 -2.05 17.56
CA TRP A 135 16.41 -3.32 17.80
C TRP A 135 17.38 -4.49 17.88
N CYS A 136 18.19 -4.50 18.94
CA CYS A 136 19.05 -5.62 19.29
C CYS A 136 18.85 -5.90 20.80
N PRO A 137 18.59 -7.14 21.27
CA PRO A 137 18.05 -8.35 20.63
C PRO A 137 16.54 -8.56 20.84
#